data_AF-A0A3A8Z3U0-F1
#
_entry.id   AF-A0A3A8Z3U0-F1
#
_cell.length_a   1.000
_cell.length_b   1.000
_cell.length_c   1.000
_cell.angle_alpha   90.00
_cell.angle_beta   90.00
_cell.angle_gamma   90.00
#
_symmetry.space_group_name_H-M   'P 1'
#
loop_
_entity.id
_entity.type
_entity.pdbx_description
1 polymer ?
#
loop_
_entity_poly.entity_id
_entity_poly.type
_entity_poly.pdbx_seq_one_letter_code
_entity_poly.pdbx_strand_id
1 'polypeptide(L)'
;MSSYEDIVKLRDMVDGGNSLGGVYFRQTEDIIFPDGINWDPIGSLADLNHAFAGVYDGNGYTLSNIYCEDQYAGVFSLLAGEVRNLGIESGYFHGSCAGSITSHGTETAKIINCYTKADVCGDARAGGIMDNFPGRALFCWNFGNVTGTNEGVVTAGITSYGEADIRYCYAVGADKLVSDATFTGKITDSQLLAWEEVGASVQKSYGDMFALYSEAKEYEDKEDKEKDLITRGNTVFIVCDDEGFHFDKEYEPEIFLTEKQEEKERFIEIYENRFQFEGEGTEKEPFLVSSYEDLSRLRDCVDRGVNYEEQYFEQTADIVFPGGENWDPIGDLHHGFAGVYDGSGHVISNVYCDDQFAGIFSLLSGEVKNLGIENGEFYGDTIGSITSHGTAEAKIVNCYNKADVTGNYRAGGLVDNFPGEILFSWNFGKVSGKQDAVVAGICSYGTPKIRYCYSTAEIEIVNSKTFQGELYDSGRIENADVAERLRQNETAYVEVIRDD
;
A
#
# COMPACT_ATOMS: atom_id res chain seq x y z
N MET A 1 -5.06 -17.96 10.38
CA MET A 1 -6.31 -18.28 11.10
C MET A 1 -7.06 -19.31 10.31
N SER A 2 -7.48 -20.38 10.95
CA SER A 2 -8.16 -21.51 10.26
C SER A 2 -9.40 -22.00 10.99
N SER A 3 -9.82 -21.32 12.06
CA SER A 3 -10.93 -21.75 12.91
C SER A 3 -11.62 -20.58 13.60
N TYR A 4 -12.84 -20.79 14.06
CA TYR A 4 -13.58 -19.84 14.89
C TYR A 4 -12.80 -19.47 16.16
N GLU A 5 -12.15 -20.46 16.79
CA GLU A 5 -11.32 -20.25 17.97
C GLU A 5 -10.13 -19.31 17.72
N ASP A 6 -9.60 -19.25 16.50
CA ASP A 6 -8.54 -18.30 16.17
C ASP A 6 -9.06 -16.86 16.05
N ILE A 7 -10.26 -16.66 15.49
CA ILE A 7 -10.90 -15.35 15.45
C ILE A 7 -11.24 -14.89 16.87
N VAL A 8 -11.68 -15.79 17.74
CA VAL A 8 -11.89 -15.51 19.18
C VAL A 8 -10.58 -15.08 19.85
N LYS A 9 -9.45 -15.73 19.58
CA LYS A 9 -8.16 -15.28 20.13
C LYS A 9 -7.77 -13.89 19.63
N LEU A 10 -8.00 -13.61 18.35
CA LEU A 10 -7.77 -12.27 17.79
C LEU A 10 -8.61 -11.22 18.52
N ARG A 11 -9.90 -11.48 18.71
CA ARG A 11 -10.80 -10.64 19.50
C ARG A 11 -10.25 -10.42 20.91
N ASP A 12 -9.96 -11.49 21.63
CA ASP A 12 -9.50 -11.40 23.02
C ASP A 12 -8.14 -10.64 23.13
N MET A 13 -7.30 -10.70 22.10
CA MET A 13 -6.08 -9.91 22.01
C MET A 13 -6.37 -8.41 21.83
N VAL A 14 -7.23 -8.05 20.88
CA VAL A 14 -7.60 -6.65 20.60
C VAL A 14 -8.36 -6.06 21.79
N ASP A 15 -9.33 -6.78 22.32
CA ASP A 15 -10.18 -6.38 23.46
C ASP A 15 -9.41 -6.38 24.78
N GLY A 16 -8.23 -7.02 24.82
CA GLY A 16 -7.25 -6.90 25.89
C GLY A 16 -6.41 -5.61 25.84
N GLY A 17 -6.60 -4.77 24.82
CA GLY A 17 -5.90 -3.49 24.63
C GLY A 17 -4.59 -3.60 23.84
N ASN A 18 -4.40 -4.67 23.07
CA ASN A 18 -3.25 -4.79 22.17
C ASN A 18 -3.58 -4.14 20.82
N SER A 19 -2.83 -3.12 20.43
CA SER A 19 -3.08 -2.37 19.18
C SER A 19 -2.87 -3.21 17.91
N LEU A 20 -1.94 -4.18 17.92
CA LEU A 20 -1.60 -5.06 16.79
C LEU A 20 -1.17 -4.33 15.50
N GLY A 21 -0.83 -3.04 15.56
CA GLY A 21 -0.26 -2.30 14.43
C GLY A 21 0.99 -2.99 13.86
N GLY A 22 1.01 -3.20 12.55
CA GLY A 22 2.09 -3.91 11.84
C GLY A 22 2.05 -5.44 11.97
N VAL A 23 1.04 -6.01 12.65
CA VAL A 23 0.90 -7.47 12.77
C VAL A 23 0.00 -8.01 11.66
N TYR A 24 0.47 -9.06 10.98
CA TYR A 24 -0.22 -9.69 9.86
C TYR A 24 -0.96 -10.98 10.26
N PHE A 25 -2.24 -11.07 9.93
CA PHE A 25 -3.09 -12.23 10.16
C PHE A 25 -3.65 -12.75 8.83
N ARG A 26 -3.14 -13.90 8.36
CA ARG A 26 -3.61 -14.56 7.13
C ARG A 26 -4.60 -15.67 7.46
N GLN A 27 -5.77 -15.70 6.81
CA GLN A 27 -6.71 -16.82 6.86
C GLN A 27 -6.26 -17.94 5.91
N THR A 28 -6.45 -19.19 6.30
CA THR A 28 -5.97 -20.35 5.53
C THR A 28 -7.05 -21.38 5.22
N GLU A 29 -8.27 -21.17 5.74
CA GLU A 29 -9.43 -22.05 5.57
C GLU A 29 -10.71 -21.20 5.63
N ASP A 30 -11.81 -21.70 5.06
CA ASP A 30 -13.14 -21.12 5.32
C ASP A 30 -13.50 -21.32 6.80
N ILE A 31 -14.04 -20.28 7.44
CA ILE A 31 -14.38 -20.31 8.86
C ILE A 31 -15.89 -20.22 9.04
N ILE A 32 -16.46 -21.25 9.65
CA ILE A 32 -17.89 -21.34 9.96
C ILE A 32 -18.08 -21.05 11.45
N PHE A 33 -18.89 -20.05 11.76
CA PHE A 33 -19.24 -19.70 13.13
C PHE A 33 -20.24 -20.72 13.71
N PRO A 34 -20.15 -21.09 14.99
CA PRO A 34 -21.02 -22.11 15.56
C PRO A 34 -22.47 -21.62 15.73
N ASP A 35 -23.42 -22.54 15.55
CA ASP A 35 -24.85 -22.26 15.72
C ASP A 35 -25.19 -21.79 17.14
N GLY A 36 -26.11 -20.82 17.23
CA GLY A 36 -26.67 -20.35 18.50
C GLY A 36 -25.72 -19.51 19.35
N ILE A 37 -24.58 -19.09 18.79
CA ILE A 37 -23.64 -18.16 19.43
C ILE A 37 -23.90 -16.75 18.90
N ASN A 38 -24.05 -15.80 19.82
CA ASN A 38 -23.93 -14.39 19.48
C ASN A 38 -22.45 -14.02 19.38
N TRP A 39 -22.04 -13.53 18.22
CA TRP A 39 -20.70 -13.02 18.00
C TRP A 39 -20.53 -11.66 18.68
N ASP A 40 -19.52 -11.57 19.55
CA ASP A 40 -19.05 -10.30 20.09
C ASP A 40 -18.00 -9.72 19.12
N PRO A 41 -18.27 -8.58 18.46
CA PRO A 41 -17.37 -7.99 17.47
C PRO A 41 -15.98 -7.66 18.01
N ILE A 42 -14.97 -7.73 17.15
CA ILE A 42 -13.59 -7.38 17.51
C ILE A 42 -13.46 -5.86 17.72
N GLY A 43 -12.97 -5.47 18.88
CA GLY A 43 -12.64 -4.12 19.25
C GLY A 43 -13.74 -3.39 20.03
N SER A 44 -13.45 -2.16 20.45
CA SER A 44 -14.38 -1.37 21.26
C SER A 44 -14.29 0.12 20.98
N LEU A 45 -15.44 0.77 20.81
CA LEU A 45 -15.56 2.23 20.73
C LEU A 45 -15.37 2.93 22.09
N ALA A 46 -15.35 2.19 23.20
CA ALA A 46 -15.15 2.79 24.52
C ALA A 46 -13.72 3.33 24.71
N ASP A 47 -12.75 2.76 23.99
CA ASP A 47 -11.34 3.17 24.03
C ASP A 47 -10.64 2.77 22.73
N LEU A 48 -10.09 3.77 22.02
CA LEU A 48 -9.39 3.61 20.75
C LEU A 48 -8.19 2.64 20.81
N ASN A 49 -7.64 2.34 21.98
CA ASN A 49 -6.60 1.32 22.15
C ASN A 49 -7.09 -0.11 21.86
N HIS A 50 -8.41 -0.29 21.76
CA HIS A 50 -9.06 -1.55 21.41
C HIS A 50 -9.56 -1.53 19.96
N ALA A 51 -9.07 -0.63 19.11
CA ALA A 51 -9.27 -0.75 17.67
C ALA A 51 -8.37 -1.87 17.12
N PHE A 52 -8.88 -2.67 16.17
CA PHE A 52 -8.00 -3.56 15.42
C PHE A 52 -7.15 -2.73 14.45
N ALA A 53 -5.84 -2.61 14.70
CA ALA A 53 -4.91 -1.84 13.86
C ALA A 53 -3.94 -2.70 13.02
N GLY A 54 -4.10 -4.03 13.06
CA GLY A 54 -3.31 -4.97 12.25
C GLY A 54 -3.84 -5.14 10.82
N VAL A 55 -3.31 -6.14 10.11
CA VAL A 55 -3.81 -6.55 8.79
C VAL A 55 -4.49 -7.91 8.91
N TYR A 56 -5.78 -7.98 8.59
CA TYR A 56 -6.53 -9.21 8.42
C TYR A 56 -6.66 -9.51 6.92
N ASP A 57 -5.91 -10.50 6.45
CA ASP A 57 -6.02 -11.01 5.08
C ASP A 57 -6.86 -12.28 5.06
N GLY A 58 -8.08 -12.15 4.53
CA GLY A 58 -9.00 -13.25 4.32
C GLY A 58 -8.51 -14.26 3.30
N ASN A 59 -7.52 -13.92 2.47
CA ASN A 59 -6.87 -14.84 1.57
C ASN A 59 -7.90 -15.64 0.73
N GLY A 60 -8.98 -14.96 0.32
CA GLY A 60 -10.01 -15.51 -0.55
C GLY A 60 -10.84 -16.61 0.11
N TYR A 61 -10.70 -16.76 1.42
CA TYR A 61 -11.54 -17.60 2.25
C TYR A 61 -12.65 -16.78 2.88
N THR A 62 -13.67 -17.51 3.31
CA THR A 62 -14.95 -16.93 3.71
C THR A 62 -15.18 -17.08 5.20
N LEU A 63 -16.01 -16.19 5.72
CA LEU A 63 -16.70 -16.37 6.99
C LEU A 63 -18.16 -16.71 6.70
N SER A 64 -18.72 -17.65 7.46
CA SER A 64 -20.11 -18.08 7.32
C SER A 64 -20.78 -18.23 8.68
N ASN A 65 -22.11 -18.16 8.68
CA ASN A 65 -22.98 -18.37 9.84
C ASN A 65 -22.75 -17.37 10.98
N ILE A 66 -22.36 -16.14 10.68
CA ILE A 66 -22.17 -15.12 11.71
C ILE A 66 -23.53 -14.62 12.18
N TYR A 67 -23.80 -14.70 13.48
CA TYR A 67 -24.95 -14.02 14.09
C TYR A 67 -24.42 -13.01 15.10
N CYS A 68 -24.69 -11.73 14.88
CA CYS A 68 -24.19 -10.64 15.72
C CYS A 68 -25.32 -9.66 16.05
N GLU A 69 -25.75 -9.68 17.30
CA GLU A 69 -26.55 -8.63 17.93
C GLU A 69 -25.66 -7.86 18.91
N ASP A 70 -25.25 -6.66 18.50
CA ASP A 70 -24.42 -5.74 19.30
C ASP A 70 -24.78 -4.29 18.98
N GLN A 71 -24.51 -3.35 19.89
CA GLN A 71 -24.73 -1.93 19.61
C GLN A 71 -23.97 -1.45 18.35
N TYR A 72 -22.76 -1.97 18.15
CA TYR A 72 -21.84 -1.66 17.05
C TYR A 72 -21.50 -2.93 16.26
N ALA A 73 -22.52 -3.50 15.62
CA ALA A 73 -22.43 -4.80 14.97
C ALA A 73 -21.50 -4.82 13.73
N GLY A 74 -20.70 -5.88 13.66
CA GLY A 74 -19.82 -6.23 12.53
C GLY A 74 -18.90 -7.40 12.89
N VAL A 75 -18.02 -7.82 11.98
CA VAL A 75 -16.88 -8.67 12.36
C VAL A 75 -15.98 -7.89 13.32
N PHE A 76 -15.75 -6.61 13.02
CA PHE A 76 -15.06 -5.65 13.87
C PHE A 76 -16.02 -4.53 14.30
N SER A 77 -16.13 -4.20 15.59
CA SER A 77 -16.87 -3.00 15.98
C SER A 77 -16.09 -1.73 15.63
N LEU A 78 -14.75 -1.76 15.78
CA LEU A 78 -13.85 -0.63 15.52
C LEU A 78 -12.60 -1.09 14.76
N LEU A 79 -12.48 -0.64 13.51
CA LEU A 79 -11.36 -0.92 12.62
C LEU A 79 -10.43 0.31 12.52
N ALA A 80 -9.14 0.11 12.73
CA ALA A 80 -8.09 1.11 12.46
C ALA A 80 -7.05 0.64 11.43
N GLY A 81 -6.94 -0.67 11.23
CA GLY A 81 -6.02 -1.32 10.31
C GLY A 81 -6.69 -1.72 9.01
N GLU A 82 -6.25 -2.84 8.43
CA GLU A 82 -6.67 -3.30 7.11
C GLU A 82 -7.42 -4.63 7.19
N VAL A 83 -8.53 -4.73 6.47
CA VAL A 83 -9.18 -6.00 6.15
C VAL A 83 -9.16 -6.17 4.64
N ARG A 84 -8.61 -7.28 4.16
CA ARG A 84 -8.55 -7.56 2.73
C ARG A 84 -8.93 -8.98 2.34
N ASN A 85 -9.33 -9.17 1.08
CA ASN A 85 -9.56 -10.49 0.45
C ASN A 85 -10.52 -11.38 1.26
N LEU A 86 -11.53 -10.79 1.91
CA LEU A 86 -12.42 -11.48 2.84
C LEU A 86 -13.85 -11.51 2.33
N GLY A 87 -14.44 -12.70 2.32
CA GLY A 87 -15.85 -12.91 1.97
C GLY A 87 -16.69 -13.22 3.18
N ILE A 88 -17.89 -12.63 3.28
CA ILE A 88 -18.92 -13.08 4.21
C ILE A 88 -20.02 -13.77 3.39
N GLU A 89 -20.06 -15.09 3.46
CA GLU A 89 -21.00 -15.91 2.67
C GLU A 89 -22.39 -15.98 3.30
N SER A 90 -22.47 -15.91 4.62
CA SER A 90 -23.75 -15.92 5.33
C SER A 90 -23.61 -15.31 6.73
N GLY A 91 -24.65 -14.58 7.13
CA GLY A 91 -24.75 -14.03 8.47
C GLY A 91 -25.87 -13.04 8.62
N TYR A 92 -26.05 -12.57 9.85
CA TYR A 92 -26.98 -11.53 10.24
C TYR A 92 -26.29 -10.61 11.25
N PHE A 93 -26.22 -9.33 10.91
CA PHE A 93 -25.67 -8.29 11.76
C PHE A 93 -26.77 -7.29 12.12
N HIS A 94 -27.07 -7.15 13.41
CA HIS A 94 -28.05 -6.19 13.90
C HIS A 94 -27.46 -5.35 15.03
N GLY A 95 -27.56 -4.04 14.87
CA GLY A 95 -27.13 -3.10 15.89
C GLY A 95 -27.74 -1.72 15.76
N SER A 96 -27.37 -0.83 16.69
CA SER A 96 -27.71 0.59 16.54
C SER A 96 -27.02 1.18 15.30
N CYS A 97 -25.75 0.82 15.13
CA CYS A 97 -24.90 1.17 14.01
C CYS A 97 -24.26 -0.12 13.49
N ALA A 98 -24.59 -0.54 12.27
CA ALA A 98 -24.20 -1.85 11.77
C ALA A 98 -23.45 -1.78 10.43
N GLY A 99 -22.43 -2.62 10.28
CA GLY A 99 -21.81 -2.97 9.01
C GLY A 99 -21.19 -4.36 9.07
N SER A 100 -21.30 -5.15 8.00
CA SER A 100 -20.93 -6.57 8.08
C SER A 100 -19.44 -6.78 8.35
N ILE A 101 -18.56 -5.95 7.76
CA ILE A 101 -17.13 -5.98 8.04
C ILE A 101 -16.84 -5.14 9.29
N THR A 102 -17.31 -3.88 9.31
CA THR A 102 -17.13 -3.05 10.51
C THR A 102 -18.26 -2.07 10.80
N SER A 103 -18.52 -1.80 12.09
CA SER A 103 -19.43 -0.73 12.48
C SER A 103 -18.79 0.65 12.40
N HIS A 104 -17.51 0.81 12.74
CA HIS A 104 -16.82 2.10 12.78
C HIS A 104 -15.37 1.97 12.32
N GLY A 105 -14.88 2.99 11.61
CA GLY A 105 -13.48 3.09 11.18
C GLY A 105 -12.76 4.30 11.76
N THR A 106 -11.43 4.26 11.75
CA THR A 106 -10.57 5.45 11.82
C THR A 106 -10.15 5.90 10.41
N GLU A 107 -9.46 7.04 10.30
CA GLU A 107 -8.94 7.55 9.01
C GLU A 107 -7.87 6.64 8.40
N THR A 108 -7.22 5.81 9.22
CA THR A 108 -6.20 4.84 8.79
C THR A 108 -6.80 3.52 8.31
N ALA A 109 -8.09 3.29 8.56
CA ALA A 109 -8.75 2.03 8.27
C ALA A 109 -8.88 1.77 6.77
N LYS A 110 -8.69 0.52 6.36
CA LYS A 110 -8.79 0.08 4.96
C LYS A 110 -9.64 -1.18 4.84
N ILE A 111 -10.55 -1.21 3.87
CA ILE A 111 -11.30 -2.40 3.48
C ILE A 111 -11.10 -2.61 1.97
N ILE A 112 -10.50 -3.73 1.59
CA ILE A 112 -10.01 -3.96 0.22
C ILE A 112 -10.42 -5.34 -0.27
N ASN A 113 -11.05 -5.44 -1.46
CA ASN A 113 -11.40 -6.74 -2.04
C ASN A 113 -12.25 -7.62 -1.09
N CYS A 114 -13.29 -7.02 -0.51
CA CYS A 114 -14.17 -7.70 0.42
C CYS A 114 -15.60 -7.75 -0.10
N TYR A 115 -16.33 -8.80 0.23
CA TYR A 115 -17.77 -8.83 -0.05
C TYR A 115 -18.58 -9.40 1.11
N THR A 116 -19.87 -9.11 1.08
CA THR A 116 -20.84 -9.69 1.99
C THR A 116 -22.11 -10.10 1.27
N LYS A 117 -22.64 -11.26 1.67
CA LYS A 117 -24.00 -11.74 1.39
C LYS A 117 -24.88 -11.74 2.65
N ALA A 118 -24.32 -11.31 3.79
CA ALA A 118 -25.04 -11.28 5.06
C ALA A 118 -26.04 -10.13 5.12
N ASP A 119 -27.14 -10.36 5.82
CA ASP A 119 -28.13 -9.31 6.09
C ASP A 119 -27.59 -8.36 7.17
N VAL A 120 -27.76 -7.06 6.95
CA VAL A 120 -27.37 -6.00 7.88
C VAL A 120 -28.58 -5.16 8.24
N CYS A 121 -28.86 -5.04 9.54
CA CYS A 121 -30.02 -4.35 10.09
C CYS A 121 -29.58 -3.28 11.11
N GLY A 122 -30.07 -2.05 10.96
CA GLY A 122 -29.74 -0.92 11.84
C GLY A 122 -30.94 -0.40 12.62
N ASP A 123 -30.76 -0.03 13.90
CA ASP A 123 -31.77 0.75 14.64
C ASP A 123 -31.64 2.25 14.40
N ALA A 124 -30.44 2.72 14.07
CA ALA A 124 -30.18 4.12 13.70
C ALA A 124 -29.50 4.22 12.33
N ARG A 125 -28.50 3.37 12.06
CA ARG A 125 -27.77 3.33 10.79
C ARG A 125 -27.32 1.92 10.41
N ALA A 126 -27.33 1.63 9.11
CA ALA A 126 -26.78 0.39 8.56
C ALA A 126 -26.08 0.64 7.22
N GLY A 127 -24.82 0.25 7.13
CA GLY A 127 -24.09 0.13 5.88
C GLY A 127 -23.90 -1.35 5.55
N GLY A 128 -24.04 -1.79 4.31
CA GLY A 128 -23.85 -3.20 3.97
C GLY A 128 -22.46 -3.72 4.35
N ILE A 129 -21.41 -2.94 4.08
CA ILE A 129 -20.03 -3.28 4.45
C ILE A 129 -19.61 -2.58 5.74
N MET A 130 -19.88 -1.27 5.85
CA MET A 130 -19.38 -0.44 6.95
C MET A 130 -20.33 0.68 7.38
N ASP A 131 -20.42 1.00 8.68
CA ASP A 131 -20.96 2.30 9.16
C ASP A 131 -19.82 3.22 9.61
N ASN A 132 -20.09 4.53 9.72
CA ASN A 132 -19.20 5.57 10.24
C ASN A 132 -17.70 5.34 9.98
N PHE A 133 -17.34 5.37 8.70
CA PHE A 133 -16.01 5.00 8.23
C PHE A 133 -15.35 6.18 7.52
N PRO A 134 -14.31 6.81 8.09
CA PRO A 134 -13.56 7.88 7.45
C PRO A 134 -12.31 7.36 6.69
N GLY A 135 -12.09 6.05 6.66
CA GLY A 135 -10.98 5.41 5.98
C GLY A 135 -11.19 5.22 4.47
N ARG A 136 -10.49 4.25 3.88
CA ARG A 136 -10.59 3.92 2.45
C ARG A 136 -11.22 2.55 2.19
N ALA A 137 -12.14 2.50 1.22
CA ALA A 137 -12.75 1.27 0.75
C ALA A 137 -12.50 1.08 -0.75
N LEU A 138 -11.91 -0.04 -1.15
CA LEU A 138 -11.66 -0.36 -2.55
C LEU A 138 -12.21 -1.74 -2.89
N PHE A 139 -12.82 -1.89 -4.07
CA PHE A 139 -13.24 -3.19 -4.60
C PHE A 139 -14.11 -3.95 -3.58
N CYS A 140 -15.16 -3.29 -3.06
CA CYS A 140 -16.03 -3.91 -2.06
C CYS A 140 -17.44 -4.14 -2.62
N TRP A 141 -18.04 -5.29 -2.27
CA TRP A 141 -19.36 -5.69 -2.78
C TRP A 141 -20.35 -6.07 -1.70
N ASN A 142 -21.49 -5.39 -1.69
CA ASN A 142 -22.63 -5.81 -0.88
C ASN A 142 -23.67 -6.51 -1.75
N PHE A 143 -23.99 -7.76 -1.40
CA PHE A 143 -25.10 -8.54 -1.95
C PHE A 143 -26.20 -8.81 -0.92
N GLY A 144 -25.91 -8.56 0.36
CA GLY A 144 -26.85 -8.76 1.45
C GLY A 144 -27.88 -7.64 1.54
N ASN A 145 -29.00 -7.91 2.20
CA ASN A 145 -30.02 -6.89 2.41
C ASN A 145 -29.53 -5.89 3.47
N VAL A 146 -29.71 -4.59 3.19
CA VAL A 146 -29.44 -3.54 4.17
C VAL A 146 -30.76 -2.90 4.59
N THR A 147 -31.13 -3.10 5.85
CA THR A 147 -32.46 -2.74 6.36
C THR A 147 -32.37 -1.90 7.64
N GLY A 148 -33.48 -1.23 7.97
CA GLY A 148 -33.64 -0.52 9.22
C GLY A 148 -34.84 -1.04 9.99
N THR A 149 -34.79 -1.00 11.32
CA THR A 149 -35.89 -1.54 12.15
C THR A 149 -37.16 -0.67 12.12
N ASN A 150 -37.05 0.60 11.73
CA ASN A 150 -38.17 1.54 11.66
C ASN A 150 -37.99 2.56 10.52
N GLU A 151 -39.07 3.29 10.22
CA GLU A 151 -39.04 4.41 9.28
C GLU A 151 -38.07 5.51 9.75
N GLY A 152 -37.19 5.97 8.86
CA GLY A 152 -36.22 7.03 9.13
C GLY A 152 -34.80 6.58 9.50
N VAL A 153 -34.56 5.26 9.60
CA VAL A 153 -33.20 4.70 9.74
C VAL A 153 -32.38 4.97 8.47
N VAL A 154 -31.10 5.30 8.63
CA VAL A 154 -30.20 5.55 7.50
C VAL A 154 -29.56 4.24 7.03
N THR A 155 -29.99 3.73 5.88
CA THR A 155 -29.44 2.50 5.27
C THR A 155 -28.66 2.81 4.00
N ALA A 156 -27.59 2.09 3.69
CA ALA A 156 -26.89 2.20 2.41
C ALA A 156 -26.10 0.92 2.09
N GLY A 157 -25.92 0.63 0.80
CA GLY A 157 -25.29 -0.60 0.34
C GLY A 157 -23.82 -0.75 0.74
N ILE A 158 -23.05 0.34 0.76
CA ILE A 158 -21.63 0.32 1.18
C ILE A 158 -21.48 0.95 2.56
N THR A 159 -21.84 2.24 2.68
CA THR A 159 -21.75 2.94 3.96
C THR A 159 -22.85 3.96 4.21
N SER A 160 -23.34 4.00 5.45
CA SER A 160 -24.42 4.87 5.91
C SER A 160 -23.95 6.23 6.44
N TYR A 161 -22.69 6.39 6.84
CA TYR A 161 -22.20 7.62 7.48
C TYR A 161 -20.68 7.76 7.34
N GLY A 162 -20.18 9.01 7.24
CA GLY A 162 -18.74 9.31 7.33
C GLY A 162 -18.18 9.98 6.07
N GLU A 163 -16.85 10.13 6.08
CA GLU A 163 -16.08 10.83 5.03
C GLU A 163 -15.14 9.89 4.25
N ALA A 164 -15.59 8.67 3.92
CA ALA A 164 -14.74 7.67 3.28
C ALA A 164 -14.27 8.05 1.86
N ASP A 165 -13.11 7.51 1.45
CA ASP A 165 -12.70 7.41 0.05
C ASP A 165 -13.14 6.05 -0.51
N ILE A 166 -14.21 6.03 -1.31
CA ILE A 166 -14.85 4.83 -1.86
C ILE A 166 -14.54 4.70 -3.34
N ARG A 167 -13.93 3.59 -3.75
CA ARG A 167 -13.55 3.34 -5.14
C ARG A 167 -13.88 1.93 -5.59
N TYR A 168 -14.46 1.80 -6.78
CA TYR A 168 -14.79 0.48 -7.35
C TYR A 168 -15.67 -0.40 -6.45
N CYS A 169 -16.57 0.22 -5.68
CA CYS A 169 -17.46 -0.48 -4.77
C CYS A 169 -18.87 -0.58 -5.35
N TYR A 170 -19.56 -1.68 -5.07
CA TYR A 170 -20.87 -1.94 -5.63
C TYR A 170 -21.82 -2.51 -4.59
N ALA A 171 -23.10 -2.16 -4.72
CA ALA A 171 -24.15 -2.76 -3.92
C ALA A 171 -25.27 -3.26 -4.82
N VAL A 172 -25.73 -4.48 -4.56
CA VAL A 172 -26.88 -5.09 -5.21
C VAL A 172 -28.04 -5.03 -4.26
N GLY A 173 -29.15 -4.44 -4.70
CA GLY A 173 -30.40 -4.54 -3.96
C GLY A 173 -30.55 -3.70 -2.71
N ALA A 174 -29.62 -2.77 -2.48
CA ALA A 174 -29.82 -1.67 -1.56
C ALA A 174 -30.60 -0.53 -2.25
N ASP A 175 -31.26 0.32 -1.47
CA ASP A 175 -31.96 1.50 -2.01
C ASP A 175 -30.98 2.57 -2.55
N LYS A 176 -29.74 2.58 -2.03
CA LYS A 176 -28.68 3.53 -2.40
C LYS A 176 -27.31 2.95 -2.12
N LEU A 177 -26.30 3.42 -2.87
CA LEU A 177 -24.90 2.98 -2.69
C LEU A 177 -24.29 3.54 -1.40
N VAL A 178 -24.46 4.84 -1.18
CA VAL A 178 -24.08 5.57 0.05
C VAL A 178 -25.25 6.44 0.51
N SER A 179 -25.20 6.96 1.74
CA SER A 179 -26.24 7.87 2.22
C SER A 179 -26.08 9.31 1.75
N ASP A 180 -26.99 9.80 0.90
CA ASP A 180 -27.02 11.21 0.45
C ASP A 180 -27.14 12.25 1.58
N ALA A 181 -27.63 11.85 2.75
CA ALA A 181 -27.88 12.77 3.87
C ALA A 181 -26.68 12.92 4.82
N THR A 182 -25.83 11.91 4.88
CA THR A 182 -24.85 11.73 5.97
C THR A 182 -23.47 11.30 5.49
N PHE A 183 -23.32 10.99 4.21
CA PHE A 183 -22.02 10.74 3.60
C PHE A 183 -21.49 12.03 2.97
N THR A 184 -20.23 12.35 3.26
CA THR A 184 -19.54 13.57 2.78
C THR A 184 -18.20 13.26 2.10
N GLY A 185 -17.87 11.97 1.96
CA GLY A 185 -16.64 11.49 1.35
C GLY A 185 -16.62 11.52 -0.18
N LYS A 186 -15.60 10.89 -0.77
CA LYS A 186 -15.39 10.84 -2.22
C LYS A 186 -15.81 9.48 -2.77
N ILE A 187 -16.40 9.50 -3.96
CA ILE A 187 -16.81 8.28 -4.68
C ILE A 187 -16.24 8.33 -6.07
N THR A 188 -15.56 7.26 -6.47
CA THR A 188 -15.00 7.09 -7.82
C THR A 188 -15.37 5.71 -8.35
N ASP A 189 -15.86 5.62 -9.59
CA ASP A 189 -16.12 4.35 -10.30
C ASP A 189 -16.89 3.28 -9.49
N SER A 190 -17.89 3.72 -8.71
CA SER A 190 -18.67 2.86 -7.80
C SER A 190 -20.17 3.00 -8.12
N GLN A 191 -20.94 1.90 -8.07
CA GLN A 191 -22.31 1.90 -8.60
C GLN A 191 -23.29 1.05 -7.77
N LEU A 192 -24.54 1.52 -7.69
CA LEU A 192 -25.67 0.71 -7.24
C LEU A 192 -26.22 -0.11 -8.42
N LEU A 193 -26.48 -1.39 -8.20
CA LEU A 193 -26.99 -2.32 -9.20
C LEU A 193 -28.39 -2.83 -8.83
N ALA A 194 -29.30 -2.91 -9.81
CA ALA A 194 -30.66 -3.40 -9.59
C ALA A 194 -30.72 -4.93 -9.48
N TRP A 195 -31.58 -5.44 -8.57
CA TRP A 195 -31.79 -6.89 -8.33
C TRP A 195 -32.18 -7.68 -9.59
N GLU A 196 -32.86 -7.03 -10.53
CA GLU A 196 -33.42 -7.69 -11.73
C GLU A 196 -32.43 -7.76 -12.89
N GLU A 197 -31.32 -7.01 -12.84
CA GLU A 197 -30.42 -6.86 -13.99
C GLU A 197 -29.27 -7.88 -14.01
N VAL A 198 -28.94 -8.55 -12.88
CA VAL A 198 -27.72 -9.38 -12.79
C VAL A 198 -27.87 -10.56 -11.82
N GLY A 199 -27.77 -11.79 -12.32
CA GLY A 199 -27.47 -12.96 -11.50
C GLY A 199 -25.98 -12.99 -11.16
N ALA A 200 -25.58 -12.33 -10.07
CA ALA A 200 -24.17 -12.25 -9.69
C ALA A 200 -23.75 -13.43 -8.80
N SER A 201 -22.59 -14.02 -9.06
CA SER A 201 -21.97 -15.02 -8.20
C SER A 201 -20.50 -14.68 -7.95
N VAL A 202 -20.02 -14.95 -6.74
CA VAL A 202 -18.62 -14.74 -6.38
C VAL A 202 -17.93 -16.11 -6.39
N GLN A 203 -16.78 -16.24 -7.06
CA GLN A 203 -15.96 -17.44 -7.00
C GLN A 203 -14.53 -17.10 -6.56
N LYS A 204 -13.92 -18.04 -5.86
CA LYS A 204 -12.49 -17.99 -5.53
C LYS A 204 -11.68 -18.13 -6.82
N SER A 205 -10.83 -17.16 -7.15
CA SER A 205 -9.85 -17.27 -8.26
C SER A 205 -8.47 -17.63 -7.71
N TYR A 206 -7.55 -18.05 -8.60
CA TYR A 206 -6.19 -18.44 -8.22
C TYR A 206 -5.47 -17.28 -7.51
N GLY A 207 -4.69 -17.61 -6.47
CA GLY A 207 -4.02 -16.63 -5.61
C GLY A 207 -4.81 -16.21 -4.37
N ASP A 208 -5.80 -17.01 -3.91
CA ASP A 208 -6.48 -16.74 -2.65
C ASP A 208 -7.35 -15.46 -2.65
N MET A 209 -8.24 -15.27 -3.64
CA MET A 209 -9.07 -14.06 -3.79
C MET A 209 -10.46 -14.25 -4.41
N PHE A 210 -11.30 -13.21 -4.34
CA PHE A 210 -12.67 -13.21 -4.86
C PHE A 210 -12.83 -12.46 -6.18
N ALA A 211 -13.38 -13.15 -7.19
CA ALA A 211 -13.78 -12.57 -8.46
C ALA A 211 -15.31 -12.60 -8.62
N LEU A 212 -15.86 -11.59 -9.29
CA LEU A 212 -17.29 -11.40 -9.46
C LEU A 212 -17.74 -11.78 -10.87
N TYR A 213 -18.73 -12.67 -10.93
CA TYR A 213 -19.31 -13.23 -12.15
C TYR A 213 -20.76 -12.77 -12.26
N SER A 214 -21.25 -12.61 -13.49
CA SER A 214 -22.58 -12.08 -13.76
C SER A 214 -23.28 -12.92 -14.83
N GLU A 215 -24.53 -13.33 -14.60
CA GLU A 215 -25.38 -14.04 -15.55
C GLU A 215 -26.69 -13.25 -15.76
N ALA A 216 -27.04 -12.93 -17.01
CA ALA A 216 -28.33 -12.33 -17.33
C ALA A 216 -29.42 -13.42 -17.40
N LYS A 217 -30.61 -13.18 -16.83
CA LYS A 217 -31.77 -14.09 -16.96
C LYS A 217 -32.45 -13.88 -18.32
N GLU A 218 -32.53 -14.92 -19.13
CA GLU A 218 -33.44 -14.95 -20.30
C GLU A 218 -34.90 -15.03 -19.81
N TYR A 219 -35.74 -14.09 -20.26
CA TYR A 219 -37.19 -14.18 -20.07
C TYR A 219 -37.79 -15.04 -21.19
N GLU A 220 -38.32 -16.21 -20.84
CA GLU A 220 -39.18 -16.99 -21.73
C GLU A 220 -40.57 -16.33 -21.82
N ASP A 221 -40.84 -15.55 -22.88
CA ASP A 221 -42.21 -15.47 -23.40
C ASP A 221 -42.28 -15.01 -24.88
N LYS A 222 -42.67 -15.98 -25.72
CA LYS A 222 -43.54 -15.99 -26.91
C LYS A 222 -43.22 -15.21 -28.20
N GLU A 223 -42.96 -16.06 -29.20
CA GLU A 223 -43.33 -16.03 -30.63
C GLU A 223 -42.77 -14.93 -31.54
N ASP A 224 -41.96 -15.43 -32.48
CA ASP A 224 -41.56 -14.86 -33.76
C ASP A 224 -40.63 -13.64 -33.76
N LYS A 225 -39.33 -13.95 -33.66
CA LYS A 225 -38.33 -13.78 -34.73
C LYS A 225 -37.00 -14.38 -34.29
N GLU A 226 -36.16 -14.74 -35.27
CA GLU A 226 -34.79 -15.24 -35.22
C GLU A 226 -34.21 -15.63 -33.86
N LYS A 227 -33.67 -16.86 -33.77
CA LYS A 227 -32.86 -17.33 -32.64
C LYS A 227 -31.63 -16.43 -32.44
N ASP A 228 -31.83 -15.32 -31.76
CA ASP A 228 -30.79 -14.45 -31.22
C ASP A 228 -30.21 -15.14 -29.98
N LEU A 229 -29.19 -15.97 -30.20
CA LEU A 229 -28.20 -16.30 -29.17
C LEU A 229 -27.39 -15.02 -28.89
N ILE A 230 -27.94 -14.11 -28.08
CA ILE A 230 -27.29 -12.86 -27.71
C ILE A 230 -27.06 -12.85 -26.19
N THR A 231 -25.79 -12.57 -25.83
CA THR A 231 -25.25 -12.05 -24.56
C THR A 231 -25.01 -12.98 -23.35
N ARG A 232 -23.75 -13.42 -23.19
CA ARG A 232 -23.13 -13.84 -21.91
C ARG A 232 -22.31 -12.67 -21.34
N GLY A 233 -22.86 -11.89 -20.40
CA GLY A 233 -22.28 -10.62 -19.94
C GLY A 233 -21.19 -10.71 -18.86
N ASN A 234 -20.18 -9.85 -19.00
CA ASN A 234 -19.35 -9.20 -17.97
C ASN A 234 -18.76 -10.08 -16.84
N THR A 235 -17.53 -10.56 -17.05
CA THR A 235 -16.66 -11.07 -15.97
C THR A 235 -15.52 -10.08 -15.73
N VAL A 236 -15.29 -9.67 -14.48
CA VAL A 236 -14.15 -8.82 -14.07
C VAL A 236 -13.30 -9.64 -13.08
N PHE A 237 -12.10 -10.05 -13.50
CA PHE A 237 -11.19 -10.92 -12.75
C PHE A 237 -10.05 -10.11 -12.10
N ILE A 238 -10.15 -9.67 -10.85
CA ILE A 238 -9.05 -8.94 -10.19
C ILE A 238 -8.35 -9.85 -9.18
N VAL A 239 -7.14 -10.28 -9.53
CA VAL A 239 -6.07 -10.82 -8.68
C VAL A 239 -5.42 -9.64 -7.92
N CYS A 240 -4.76 -9.89 -6.78
CA CYS A 240 -4.22 -9.03 -5.71
C CYS A 240 -3.36 -9.92 -4.80
N ASP A 241 -2.14 -10.19 -5.22
CA ASP A 241 -1.15 -10.99 -4.48
C ASP A 241 0.06 -10.15 -4.09
N ASP A 242 1.18 -10.81 -3.78
CA ASP A 242 2.44 -10.19 -3.34
C ASP A 242 3.09 -9.32 -4.46
N GLU A 243 2.56 -9.37 -5.69
CA GLU A 243 2.94 -8.54 -6.85
C GLU A 243 1.97 -7.38 -7.12
N GLY A 244 0.90 -7.25 -6.33
CA GLY A 244 -0.18 -6.28 -6.52
C GLY A 244 -1.42 -6.87 -7.20
N PHE A 245 -2.36 -6.02 -7.63
CA PHE A 245 -3.54 -6.45 -8.39
C PHE A 245 -3.17 -6.98 -9.81
N HIS A 246 -3.99 -7.77 -10.52
CA HIS A 246 -3.86 -8.08 -11.99
C HIS A 246 -5.04 -8.95 -12.52
N PHE A 247 -5.14 -9.25 -13.83
CA PHE A 247 -6.17 -10.13 -14.43
C PHE A 247 -5.56 -11.43 -15.02
N ASP A 248 -6.27 -12.57 -14.92
CA ASP A 248 -5.83 -13.87 -15.48
C ASP A 248 -6.17 -14.04 -16.98
N LYS A 249 -5.24 -14.61 -17.76
CA LYS A 249 -5.21 -14.65 -19.24
C LYS A 249 -5.90 -15.87 -19.88
N GLU A 250 -6.34 -16.89 -19.12
CA GLU A 250 -6.65 -18.21 -19.70
C GLU A 250 -8.12 -18.47 -20.15
N TYR A 251 -9.04 -17.50 -20.06
CA TYR A 251 -10.42 -17.66 -20.54
C TYR A 251 -10.92 -16.50 -21.43
N GLU A 252 -10.68 -16.61 -22.74
CA GLU A 252 -11.30 -15.76 -23.76
C GLU A 252 -12.37 -16.54 -24.55
N PRO A 253 -13.67 -16.18 -24.49
CA PRO A 253 -14.60 -16.52 -25.56
C PRO A 253 -14.47 -15.48 -26.68
N GLU A 254 -14.01 -15.92 -27.86
CA GLU A 254 -13.62 -15.17 -29.08
C GLU A 254 -14.63 -14.18 -29.69
N ILE A 255 -15.73 -13.81 -29.04
CA ILE A 255 -16.71 -12.87 -29.61
C ILE A 255 -17.16 -11.86 -28.54
N PHE A 256 -16.31 -10.90 -28.19
CA PHE A 256 -16.72 -9.76 -27.38
C PHE A 256 -16.21 -8.41 -27.92
N LEU A 257 -17.16 -7.66 -28.49
CA LEU A 257 -17.41 -6.22 -28.35
C LEU A 257 -16.21 -5.26 -28.39
N THR A 258 -15.95 -4.74 -29.59
CA THR A 258 -14.92 -3.76 -29.94
C THR A 258 -14.92 -2.47 -29.08
N GLU A 259 -16.05 -2.03 -28.52
CA GLU A 259 -16.14 -0.81 -27.70
C GLU A 259 -15.79 -1.00 -26.21
N LYS A 260 -15.86 -2.22 -25.68
CA LYS A 260 -15.47 -2.52 -24.27
C LYS A 260 -14.10 -3.20 -24.15
N GLN A 261 -13.54 -3.65 -25.27
CA GLN A 261 -12.14 -4.02 -25.38
C GLN A 261 -11.26 -2.81 -25.08
N GLU A 262 -11.61 -1.62 -25.58
CA GLU A 262 -10.87 -0.37 -25.34
C GLU A 262 -10.86 0.03 -23.85
N GLU A 263 -11.95 -0.17 -23.09
CA GLU A 263 -12.01 0.17 -21.66
C GLU A 263 -11.24 -0.81 -20.77
N LYS A 264 -11.29 -2.12 -21.09
CA LYS A 264 -10.46 -3.15 -20.47
C LYS A 264 -8.98 -2.94 -20.80
N GLU A 265 -8.65 -2.72 -22.07
CA GLU A 265 -7.29 -2.39 -22.52
C GLU A 265 -6.79 -1.13 -21.81
N ARG A 266 -7.64 -0.11 -21.66
CA ARG A 266 -7.30 1.11 -20.92
C ARG A 266 -7.13 0.90 -19.42
N PHE A 267 -7.91 0.04 -18.77
CA PHE A 267 -7.72 -0.25 -17.34
C PHE A 267 -6.50 -1.13 -17.10
N ILE A 268 -6.29 -2.18 -17.90
CA ILE A 268 -5.09 -3.02 -17.86
C ILE A 268 -3.86 -2.16 -18.15
N GLU A 269 -3.92 -1.29 -19.16
CA GLU A 269 -2.88 -0.31 -19.44
C GLU A 269 -2.66 0.61 -18.22
N ILE A 270 -3.70 1.18 -17.60
CA ILE A 270 -3.55 2.02 -16.40
C ILE A 270 -2.98 1.23 -15.22
N TYR A 271 -3.33 -0.05 -15.08
CA TYR A 271 -3.00 -0.87 -13.95
C TYR A 271 -1.57 -1.45 -14.05
N GLU A 272 -1.25 -2.11 -15.17
CA GLU A 272 0.11 -2.57 -15.52
C GLU A 272 1.08 -1.38 -15.51
N ASN A 273 0.67 -0.21 -16.01
CA ASN A 273 1.51 1.00 -15.97
C ASN A 273 1.56 1.69 -14.60
N ARG A 274 0.82 1.26 -13.57
CA ARG A 274 0.74 2.02 -12.30
C ARG A 274 0.99 1.23 -11.02
N PHE A 275 0.88 -0.09 -11.01
CA PHE A 275 1.03 -0.87 -9.77
C PHE A 275 1.74 -2.22 -9.91
N GLN A 276 1.98 -2.72 -11.13
CA GLN A 276 2.72 -3.97 -11.33
C GLN A 276 4.16 -3.69 -11.78
N PHE A 277 5.08 -4.50 -11.27
CA PHE A 277 6.47 -4.57 -11.71
C PHE A 277 6.70 -5.89 -12.45
N GLU A 278 7.64 -5.90 -13.39
CA GLU A 278 8.13 -7.16 -13.96
C GLU A 278 9.01 -7.87 -12.93
N GLY A 279 8.84 -9.18 -12.73
CA GLY A 279 9.55 -9.98 -11.70
C GLY A 279 8.68 -10.31 -10.48
N GLU A 280 9.13 -11.24 -9.63
CA GLU A 280 8.36 -11.74 -8.47
C GLU A 280 8.77 -11.06 -7.14
N GLY A 281 9.73 -10.13 -7.17
CA GLY A 281 10.25 -9.45 -5.99
C GLY A 281 11.10 -10.32 -5.07
N THR A 282 11.56 -11.48 -5.55
CA THR A 282 12.47 -12.36 -4.79
C THR A 282 13.93 -12.02 -5.11
N GLU A 283 14.88 -12.49 -4.29
CA GLU A 283 16.31 -12.27 -4.56
C GLU A 283 16.77 -12.78 -5.92
N LYS A 284 16.14 -13.85 -6.44
CA LYS A 284 16.50 -14.45 -7.74
C LYS A 284 15.76 -13.82 -8.92
N GLU A 285 14.57 -13.32 -8.65
CA GLU A 285 13.67 -12.72 -9.65
C GLU A 285 13.14 -11.39 -9.08
N PRO A 286 14.00 -10.36 -8.99
CA PRO A 286 13.65 -9.08 -8.40
C PRO A 286 12.66 -8.32 -9.28
N PHE A 287 11.93 -7.39 -8.68
CA PHE A 287 11.11 -6.43 -9.40
C PHE A 287 12.00 -5.50 -10.24
N LEU A 288 11.77 -5.43 -11.54
CA LEU A 288 12.59 -4.69 -12.48
C LEU A 288 12.13 -3.23 -12.58
N VAL A 289 13.10 -2.32 -12.49
CA VAL A 289 12.88 -0.87 -12.56
C VAL A 289 13.72 -0.31 -13.70
N SER A 290 13.07 0.14 -14.77
CA SER A 290 13.77 0.59 -15.99
C SER A 290 13.49 2.04 -16.36
N SER A 291 12.54 2.68 -15.65
CA SER A 291 11.98 3.97 -16.04
C SER A 291 11.60 4.85 -14.84
N TYR A 292 11.35 6.13 -15.12
CA TYR A 292 10.82 7.08 -14.13
C TYR A 292 9.44 6.66 -13.65
N GLU A 293 8.65 6.09 -14.56
CA GLU A 293 7.32 5.56 -14.29
C GLU A 293 7.41 4.40 -13.31
N ASP A 294 8.32 3.44 -13.48
CA ASP A 294 8.52 2.34 -12.53
C ASP A 294 8.89 2.86 -11.12
N LEU A 295 9.82 3.82 -11.03
CA LEU A 295 10.15 4.47 -9.75
C LEU A 295 8.96 5.21 -9.14
N SER A 296 8.15 5.88 -9.97
CA SER A 296 6.92 6.54 -9.53
C SER A 296 5.89 5.54 -9.01
N ARG A 297 5.79 4.34 -9.60
CA ARG A 297 4.96 3.26 -9.06
C ARG A 297 5.45 2.82 -7.68
N LEU A 298 6.76 2.69 -7.51
CA LEU A 298 7.34 2.26 -6.23
C LEU A 298 7.00 3.27 -5.13
N ARG A 299 7.17 4.57 -5.41
CA ARG A 299 6.71 5.66 -4.54
C ARG A 299 5.23 5.48 -4.20
N ASP A 300 4.39 5.39 -5.22
CA ASP A 300 2.95 5.30 -5.05
C ASP A 300 2.53 4.12 -4.15
N CYS A 301 3.20 2.97 -4.24
CA CYS A 301 2.95 1.82 -3.38
C CYS A 301 3.44 2.03 -1.93
N VAL A 302 4.64 2.59 -1.76
CA VAL A 302 5.19 2.87 -0.42
C VAL A 302 4.38 3.92 0.31
N ASP A 303 3.97 5.00 -0.36
CA ASP A 303 3.12 6.07 0.20
C ASP A 303 1.74 5.53 0.65
N ARG A 304 1.32 4.38 0.10
CA ARG A 304 0.08 3.68 0.47
C ARG A 304 0.29 2.68 1.61
N GLY A 305 1.52 2.48 2.06
CA GLY A 305 1.90 1.64 3.19
C GLY A 305 2.45 0.26 2.83
N VAL A 306 2.74 -0.02 1.56
CA VAL A 306 3.45 -1.25 1.17
C VAL A 306 4.94 -1.03 1.43
N ASN A 307 5.48 -1.65 2.47
CA ASN A 307 6.87 -1.41 2.87
C ASN A 307 7.89 -2.28 2.12
N TYR A 308 7.47 -3.34 1.41
CA TYR A 308 8.35 -4.24 0.65
C TYR A 308 9.42 -4.96 1.49
N GLU A 309 9.18 -5.18 2.78
CA GLU A 309 10.09 -5.96 3.63
C GLU A 309 10.34 -7.34 3.02
N GLU A 310 11.61 -7.78 2.99
CA GLU A 310 12.06 -9.03 2.34
C GLU A 310 11.90 -9.11 0.81
N GLN A 311 11.49 -8.03 0.13
CA GLN A 311 11.37 -7.98 -1.33
C GLN A 311 12.53 -7.22 -2.00
N TYR A 312 12.82 -7.59 -3.25
CA TYR A 312 13.99 -7.13 -4.00
C TYR A 312 13.58 -6.41 -5.28
N PHE A 313 14.23 -5.29 -5.54
CA PHE A 313 14.11 -4.48 -6.75
C PHE A 313 15.47 -4.38 -7.42
N GLU A 314 15.49 -4.46 -8.75
CA GLU A 314 16.69 -4.30 -9.57
C GLU A 314 16.45 -3.25 -10.66
N GLN A 315 17.31 -2.24 -10.70
CA GLN A 315 17.31 -1.27 -11.78
C GLN A 315 17.99 -1.85 -13.02
N THR A 316 17.31 -1.84 -14.16
CA THR A 316 17.80 -2.49 -15.41
C THR A 316 18.21 -1.50 -16.51
N ALA A 317 18.04 -0.21 -16.26
CA ALA A 317 18.44 0.87 -17.16
C ALA A 317 18.76 2.15 -16.40
N ASP A 318 19.49 3.06 -17.04
CA ASP A 318 19.64 4.42 -16.52
C ASP A 318 18.30 5.16 -16.61
N ILE A 319 17.88 5.80 -15.52
CA ILE A 319 16.60 6.49 -15.41
C ILE A 319 16.82 7.99 -15.52
N VAL A 320 16.08 8.65 -16.40
CA VAL A 320 16.11 10.10 -16.59
C VAL A 320 14.78 10.68 -16.14
N PHE A 321 14.79 11.55 -15.13
CA PHE A 321 13.58 12.21 -14.64
C PHE A 321 13.10 13.24 -15.68
N PRO A 322 11.79 13.41 -15.86
CA PRO A 322 11.25 14.40 -16.78
C PRO A 322 11.58 15.82 -16.31
N GLY A 323 11.95 16.69 -17.25
CA GLY A 323 12.33 18.07 -16.93
C GLY A 323 11.14 18.93 -16.52
N GLY A 324 11.29 19.69 -15.44
CA GLY A 324 10.27 20.62 -14.93
C GLY A 324 9.23 20.00 -13.99
N GLU A 325 9.39 18.73 -13.64
CA GLU A 325 8.58 18.06 -12.63
C GLU A 325 9.31 17.99 -11.29
N ASN A 326 8.55 18.17 -10.20
CA ASN A 326 9.05 17.93 -8.86
C ASN A 326 8.95 16.44 -8.56
N TRP A 327 10.06 15.83 -8.15
CA TRP A 327 10.05 14.50 -7.58
C TRP A 327 9.53 14.55 -6.16
N ASP A 328 8.43 13.83 -5.94
CA ASP A 328 7.97 13.49 -4.60
C ASP A 328 8.77 12.24 -4.14
N PRO A 329 9.50 12.26 -3.01
CA PRO A 329 10.30 11.13 -2.54
C PRO A 329 9.46 9.86 -2.30
N ILE A 330 10.08 8.68 -2.42
CA ILE A 330 9.46 7.39 -2.07
C ILE A 330 9.23 7.33 -0.55
N GLY A 331 7.96 7.22 -0.14
CA GLY A 331 7.56 7.11 1.24
C GLY A 331 7.48 8.45 1.97
N ASP A 332 7.12 8.37 3.25
CA ASP A 332 7.05 9.49 4.19
C ASP A 332 7.57 9.07 5.58
N LEU A 333 7.48 9.95 6.59
CA LEU A 333 7.95 9.62 7.94
C LEU A 333 7.11 8.58 8.70
N HIS A 334 5.97 8.16 8.13
CA HIS A 334 5.10 7.08 8.61
C HIS A 334 5.21 5.80 7.76
N HIS A 335 5.57 5.93 6.49
CA HIS A 335 5.67 4.83 5.53
C HIS A 335 7.07 4.80 4.90
N GLY A 336 7.93 3.90 5.37
CA GLY A 336 9.30 3.73 4.86
C GLY A 336 9.43 2.55 3.90
N PHE A 337 10.37 2.64 2.96
CA PHE A 337 10.77 1.50 2.12
C PHE A 337 11.70 0.57 2.91
N ALA A 338 11.28 -0.69 3.10
CA ALA A 338 11.95 -1.75 3.86
C ALA A 338 12.54 -2.86 2.98
N GLY A 339 12.37 -2.80 1.66
CA GLY A 339 12.95 -3.75 0.71
C GLY A 339 14.42 -3.50 0.37
N VAL A 340 14.91 -4.25 -0.61
CA VAL A 340 16.26 -4.08 -1.19
C VAL A 340 16.12 -3.46 -2.58
N TYR A 341 16.67 -2.27 -2.79
CA TYR A 341 16.77 -1.64 -4.11
C TYR A 341 18.21 -1.71 -4.61
N ASP A 342 18.46 -2.58 -5.60
CA ASP A 342 19.75 -2.69 -6.29
C ASP A 342 19.74 -1.85 -7.56
N GLY A 343 20.57 -0.81 -7.60
CA GLY A 343 20.78 -0.01 -8.80
C GLY A 343 21.51 -0.75 -9.92
N SER A 344 22.10 -1.93 -9.66
CA SER A 344 22.87 -2.73 -10.63
C SER A 344 23.93 -1.94 -11.42
N GLY A 345 24.45 -0.85 -10.84
CA GLY A 345 25.42 0.04 -11.46
C GLY A 345 24.83 1.10 -12.40
N HIS A 346 23.50 1.15 -12.52
CA HIS A 346 22.76 2.19 -13.24
C HIS A 346 22.61 3.48 -12.45
N VAL A 347 22.19 4.52 -13.15
CA VAL A 347 22.07 5.86 -12.59
C VAL A 347 20.66 6.45 -12.71
N ILE A 348 20.35 7.39 -11.83
CA ILE A 348 19.22 8.32 -11.94
C ILE A 348 19.78 9.70 -12.31
N SER A 349 19.14 10.41 -13.23
CA SER A 349 19.61 11.72 -13.70
C SER A 349 18.46 12.73 -13.87
N ASN A 350 18.81 14.01 -13.93
CA ASN A 350 17.88 15.13 -14.05
C ASN A 350 16.89 15.24 -12.88
N VAL A 351 17.32 14.88 -11.67
CA VAL A 351 16.47 14.93 -10.49
C VAL A 351 16.19 16.38 -10.10
N TYR A 352 14.94 16.73 -9.88
CA TYR A 352 14.56 17.97 -9.17
C TYR A 352 13.59 17.59 -8.07
N CYS A 353 13.96 17.83 -6.81
CA CYS A 353 13.14 17.50 -5.65
C CYS A 353 13.17 18.66 -4.67
N ASP A 354 12.04 19.33 -4.46
CA ASP A 354 11.81 20.37 -3.47
C ASP A 354 10.72 19.87 -2.50
N ASP A 355 11.17 19.19 -1.44
CA ASP A 355 10.30 18.58 -0.43
C ASP A 355 10.88 18.76 0.97
N GLN A 356 10.04 18.80 2.01
CA GLN A 356 10.50 18.93 3.40
C GLN A 356 11.54 17.87 3.78
N PHE A 357 11.36 16.64 3.30
CA PHE A 357 12.19 15.46 3.56
C PHE A 357 12.77 14.91 2.24
N ALA A 358 13.34 15.79 1.43
CA ALA A 358 13.85 15.44 0.10
C ALA A 358 14.93 14.34 0.08
N GLY A 359 14.84 13.52 -0.97
CA GLY A 359 15.72 12.42 -1.35
C GLY A 359 15.08 11.61 -2.49
N ILE A 360 15.74 10.54 -2.95
CA ILE A 360 15.04 9.53 -3.75
C ILE A 360 13.97 8.85 -2.88
N PHE A 361 14.34 8.55 -1.63
CA PHE A 361 13.46 8.07 -0.56
C PHE A 361 13.29 9.15 0.52
N SER A 362 12.13 9.21 1.18
CA SER A 362 11.95 10.06 2.37
C SER A 362 12.44 9.34 3.62
N LEU A 363 12.01 8.09 3.81
CA LEU A 363 12.37 7.20 4.90
C LEU A 363 12.81 5.84 4.37
N LEU A 364 14.04 5.45 4.68
CA LEU A 364 14.60 4.16 4.33
C LEU A 364 14.69 3.26 5.58
N SER A 365 14.05 2.10 5.53
CA SER A 365 14.17 1.03 6.54
C SER A 365 14.93 -0.18 6.02
N GLY A 366 15.06 -0.31 4.70
CA GLY A 366 15.72 -1.42 4.02
C GLY A 366 17.10 -1.05 3.44
N GLU A 367 17.43 -1.61 2.29
CA GLU A 367 18.75 -1.45 1.67
C GLU A 367 18.65 -0.77 0.30
N VAL A 368 19.53 0.20 0.04
CA VAL A 368 19.79 0.74 -1.29
C VAL A 368 21.24 0.47 -1.64
N LYS A 369 21.50 -0.20 -2.76
CA LYS A 369 22.85 -0.53 -3.20
C LYS A 369 23.12 -0.25 -4.66
N ASN A 370 24.39 -0.06 -5.03
CA ASN A 370 24.87 0.06 -6.41
C ASN A 370 24.16 1.14 -7.26
N LEU A 371 23.68 2.20 -6.63
CA LEU A 371 22.89 3.25 -7.29
C LEU A 371 23.68 4.57 -7.41
N GLY A 372 23.68 5.14 -8.62
CA GLY A 372 24.23 6.48 -8.85
C GLY A 372 23.17 7.55 -9.05
N ILE A 373 23.40 8.77 -8.57
CA ILE A 373 22.68 9.97 -9.00
C ILE A 373 23.64 10.82 -9.81
N GLU A 374 23.40 10.96 -11.12
CA GLU A 374 24.36 11.54 -12.07
C GLU A 374 24.31 13.06 -12.13
N ASN A 375 23.13 13.66 -11.94
CA ASN A 375 22.92 15.11 -11.85
C ASN A 375 21.49 15.42 -11.35
N GLY A 376 21.31 16.63 -10.83
CA GLY A 376 20.04 17.11 -10.31
C GLY A 376 20.22 18.15 -9.21
N GLU A 377 19.11 18.51 -8.58
CA GLU A 377 19.05 19.43 -7.45
C GLU A 377 18.02 18.92 -6.41
N PHE A 378 18.45 18.85 -5.14
CA PHE A 378 17.59 18.56 -4.00
C PHE A 378 17.49 19.80 -3.09
N TYR A 379 16.27 20.17 -2.73
CA TYR A 379 15.90 21.27 -1.85
C TYR A 379 14.94 20.78 -0.77
N GLY A 380 15.06 21.31 0.44
CA GLY A 380 14.17 20.91 1.52
C GLY A 380 14.59 21.38 2.89
N ASP A 381 13.94 20.87 3.93
CA ASP A 381 14.24 21.24 5.31
C ASP A 381 15.35 20.39 5.92
N THR A 382 15.19 19.07 5.80
CA THR A 382 16.12 18.05 6.29
C THR A 382 16.29 17.02 5.19
N ILE A 383 17.45 17.00 4.54
CA ILE A 383 17.58 16.35 3.23
C ILE A 383 18.84 15.50 3.09
N GLY A 384 18.72 14.48 2.25
CA GLY A 384 19.84 13.69 1.73
C GLY A 384 19.48 13.15 0.37
N SER A 385 20.44 13.13 -0.57
CA SER A 385 20.12 12.78 -1.96
C SER A 385 19.58 11.36 -2.12
N ILE A 386 20.02 10.41 -1.29
CA ILE A 386 19.50 9.03 -1.29
C ILE A 386 18.27 8.95 -0.41
N THR A 387 18.39 9.36 0.85
CA THR A 387 17.26 9.41 1.78
C THR A 387 17.39 10.55 2.79
N SER A 388 16.28 11.14 3.22
CA SER A 388 16.29 12.10 4.33
C SER A 388 16.51 11.38 5.67
N HIS A 389 15.69 10.36 5.95
CA HIS A 389 15.69 9.62 7.21
C HIS A 389 15.97 8.13 6.98
N GLY A 390 16.44 7.44 8.03
CA GLY A 390 16.45 5.99 8.04
C GLY A 390 16.26 5.36 9.42
N THR A 391 16.10 4.04 9.44
CA THR A 391 16.07 3.23 10.67
C THR A 391 17.43 2.61 10.98
N ALA A 392 17.55 1.85 12.08
CA ALA A 392 18.80 1.23 12.48
C ALA A 392 19.18 0.05 11.57
N GLU A 393 18.19 -0.53 10.89
CA GLU A 393 18.29 -1.63 9.95
C GLU A 393 18.69 -1.14 8.54
N ALA A 394 18.50 0.15 8.27
CA ALA A 394 18.71 0.75 6.96
C ALA A 394 20.18 0.68 6.51
N LYS A 395 20.39 0.38 5.22
CA LYS A 395 21.73 0.28 4.62
C LYS A 395 21.82 1.04 3.31
N ILE A 396 22.93 1.74 3.13
CA ILE A 396 23.31 2.38 1.85
C ILE A 396 24.69 1.85 1.46
N VAL A 397 24.78 1.14 0.34
CA VAL A 397 25.99 0.39 -0.04
C VAL A 397 26.40 0.69 -1.48
N ASN A 398 27.63 1.17 -1.69
CA ASN A 398 28.15 1.42 -3.04
C ASN A 398 27.26 2.38 -3.87
N CYS A 399 26.75 3.42 -3.23
CA CYS A 399 25.92 4.44 -3.88
C CYS A 399 26.71 5.75 -4.07
N TYR A 400 26.31 6.59 -5.02
CA TYR A 400 26.91 7.92 -5.13
C TYR A 400 25.93 9.01 -5.54
N ASN A 401 26.29 10.24 -5.22
CA ASN A 401 25.58 11.45 -5.60
C ASN A 401 26.47 12.46 -6.31
N LYS A 402 26.03 12.98 -7.46
CA LYS A 402 26.61 14.15 -8.15
C LYS A 402 25.65 15.35 -8.20
N ALA A 403 24.40 15.19 -7.77
CA ALA A 403 23.42 16.26 -7.70
C ALA A 403 23.73 17.23 -6.55
N ASP A 404 23.33 18.49 -6.71
CA ASP A 404 23.49 19.50 -5.68
C ASP A 404 22.41 19.34 -4.60
N VAL A 405 22.78 19.52 -3.33
CA VAL A 405 21.91 19.32 -2.16
C VAL A 405 21.89 20.61 -1.33
N THR A 406 20.71 21.21 -1.14
CA THR A 406 20.54 22.50 -0.45
C THR A 406 19.45 22.45 0.64
N GLY A 407 19.86 22.38 1.91
CA GLY A 407 18.94 22.28 3.05
C GLY A 407 18.64 23.60 3.76
N ASN A 408 17.41 23.79 4.20
CA ASN A 408 17.01 24.95 5.02
C ASN A 408 17.51 24.83 6.46
N TYR A 409 17.49 23.63 7.03
CA TYR A 409 17.96 23.37 8.39
C TYR A 409 19.12 22.37 8.43
N ARG A 410 19.01 21.26 7.70
CA ARG A 410 20.07 20.25 7.62
C ARG A 410 20.18 19.64 6.22
N ALA A 411 21.40 19.36 5.79
CA ALA A 411 21.68 18.70 4.52
C ALA A 411 22.92 17.81 4.60
N GLY A 412 22.75 16.53 4.32
CA GLY A 412 23.85 15.63 4.03
C GLY A 412 23.92 15.31 2.55
N GLY A 413 25.12 15.15 2.01
CA GLY A 413 25.29 14.81 0.59
C GLY A 413 24.64 13.48 0.20
N LEU A 414 24.42 12.55 1.14
CA LEU A 414 23.66 11.32 0.93
C LEU A 414 22.45 11.19 1.87
N VAL A 415 22.60 11.55 3.16
CA VAL A 415 21.56 11.37 4.18
C VAL A 415 21.50 12.51 5.22
N ASP A 416 20.33 12.79 5.82
CA ASP A 416 20.27 13.63 7.03
C ASP A 416 20.30 12.79 8.30
N ASN A 417 19.15 12.30 8.77
CA ASN A 417 18.94 11.66 10.08
C ASN A 417 18.97 10.13 9.94
N PHE A 418 20.17 9.56 10.05
CA PHE A 418 20.40 8.16 9.69
C PHE A 418 21.11 7.40 10.82
N PRO A 419 20.48 6.40 11.46
CA PRO A 419 21.11 5.53 12.45
C PRO A 419 21.64 4.21 11.89
N GLY A 420 21.44 3.94 10.59
CA GLY A 420 21.87 2.72 9.91
C GLY A 420 23.34 2.71 9.46
N GLU A 421 23.65 1.88 8.45
CA GLU A 421 25.01 1.73 7.91
C GLU A 421 25.17 2.36 6.52
N ILE A 422 26.29 3.06 6.30
CA ILE A 422 26.66 3.65 5.00
C ILE A 422 28.05 3.14 4.64
N LEU A 423 28.13 2.42 3.52
CA LEU A 423 29.32 1.69 3.10
C LEU A 423 29.68 2.04 1.66
N PHE A 424 30.97 2.24 1.39
CA PHE A 424 31.52 2.41 0.04
C PHE A 424 30.87 3.51 -0.80
N SER A 425 30.28 4.53 -0.17
CA SER A 425 29.40 5.50 -0.84
C SER A 425 29.99 6.90 -0.93
N TRP A 426 29.55 7.67 -1.94
CA TRP A 426 30.27 8.89 -2.35
C TRP A 426 29.35 10.08 -2.59
N ASN A 427 29.81 11.27 -2.22
CA ASN A 427 29.17 12.52 -2.63
C ASN A 427 30.16 13.41 -3.41
N PHE A 428 29.87 13.61 -4.68
CA PHE A 428 30.55 14.53 -5.58
C PHE A 428 29.83 15.88 -5.72
N GLY A 429 28.52 15.88 -5.46
CA GLY A 429 27.66 17.07 -5.57
C GLY A 429 27.98 18.13 -4.52
N LYS A 430 27.63 19.39 -4.82
CA LYS A 430 27.78 20.46 -3.86
C LYS A 430 26.72 20.32 -2.77
N VAL A 431 27.13 20.43 -1.52
CA VAL A 431 26.21 20.46 -0.38
C VAL A 431 26.23 21.86 0.24
N SER A 432 25.06 22.47 0.40
CA SER A 432 24.92 23.83 0.94
C SER A 432 23.65 23.98 1.78
N GLY A 433 23.48 25.12 2.44
CA GLY A 433 22.28 25.40 3.22
C GLY A 433 22.14 26.86 3.60
N LYS A 434 21.00 27.22 4.19
CA LYS A 434 20.73 28.58 4.70
C LYS A 434 21.67 28.94 5.85
N GLN A 435 21.64 30.21 6.25
CA GLN A 435 22.38 30.67 7.42
C GLN A 435 22.07 29.79 8.64
N ASP A 436 23.11 29.30 9.30
CA ASP A 436 23.06 28.39 10.46
C ASP A 436 22.60 26.95 10.18
N ALA A 437 22.41 26.55 8.91
CA ALA A 437 22.11 25.17 8.56
C ALA A 437 23.28 24.22 8.88
N VAL A 438 22.95 23.00 9.29
CA VAL A 438 23.91 21.92 9.52
C VAL A 438 24.14 21.19 8.21
N VAL A 439 25.31 21.38 7.61
CA VAL A 439 25.68 20.72 6.35
C VAL A 439 26.82 19.71 6.55
N ALA A 440 26.79 18.63 5.78
CA ALA A 440 27.85 17.62 5.75
C ALA A 440 27.95 16.92 4.39
N GLY A 441 29.16 16.51 4.01
CA GLY A 441 29.41 15.87 2.71
C GLY A 441 28.73 14.51 2.55
N ILE A 442 28.43 13.78 3.64
CA ILE A 442 27.74 12.48 3.61
C ILE A 442 26.50 12.50 4.51
N CYS A 443 26.67 12.72 5.82
CA CYS A 443 25.59 12.65 6.80
C CYS A 443 25.58 13.87 7.73
N SER A 444 24.45 14.58 7.80
CA SER A 444 24.33 15.78 8.65
C SER A 444 23.87 15.51 10.08
N TYR A 445 23.15 14.42 10.38
CA TYR A 445 22.63 14.18 11.73
C TYR A 445 22.45 12.68 12.07
N GLY A 446 22.68 12.32 13.34
CA GLY A 446 22.35 10.98 13.83
C GLY A 446 23.57 10.13 14.18
N THR A 447 23.36 8.82 14.23
CA THR A 447 24.31 7.84 14.77
C THR A 447 24.71 6.76 13.75
N PRO A 448 25.05 7.09 12.49
CA PRO A 448 25.31 6.05 11.49
C PRO A 448 26.68 5.40 11.71
N LYS A 449 26.85 4.19 11.17
CA LYS A 449 28.19 3.63 10.95
C LYS A 449 28.61 3.91 9.52
N ILE A 450 29.63 4.75 9.34
CA ILE A 450 30.11 5.17 8.03
C ILE A 450 31.48 4.54 7.76
N ARG A 451 31.61 3.75 6.68
CA ARG A 451 32.88 3.11 6.28
C ARG A 451 33.16 3.28 4.79
N TYR A 452 34.42 3.54 4.44
CA TYR A 452 34.86 3.68 3.04
C TYR A 452 34.06 4.71 2.23
N CYS A 453 33.57 5.77 2.89
CA CYS A 453 32.74 6.80 2.27
C CYS A 453 33.51 8.10 2.10
N TYR A 454 33.32 8.77 0.95
CA TYR A 454 34.12 9.94 0.60
C TYR A 454 33.28 11.05 -0.02
N SER A 455 33.72 12.30 0.17
CA SER A 455 33.12 13.44 -0.53
C SER A 455 34.16 14.40 -1.09
N THR A 456 33.87 14.94 -2.28
CA THR A 456 34.64 16.04 -2.89
C THR A 456 34.08 17.42 -2.57
N ALA A 457 32.97 17.51 -1.84
CA ALA A 457 32.40 18.79 -1.43
C ALA A 457 33.38 19.59 -0.56
N GLU A 458 33.31 20.93 -0.63
CA GLU A 458 34.14 21.83 0.19
C GLU A 458 33.66 21.94 1.65
N ILE A 459 33.17 20.84 2.22
CA ILE A 459 32.72 20.72 3.62
C ILE A 459 33.12 19.35 4.19
N GLU A 460 33.15 19.23 5.52
CA GLU A 460 33.43 17.95 6.20
C GLU A 460 32.36 16.90 5.89
N ILE A 461 32.75 15.62 5.81
CA ILE A 461 31.81 14.54 5.45
C ILE A 461 30.73 14.27 6.52
N VAL A 462 30.99 14.67 7.76
CA VAL A 462 30.05 14.61 8.87
C VAL A 462 30.13 15.91 9.67
N ASN A 463 29.03 16.34 10.26
CA ASN A 463 29.03 17.54 11.09
C ASN A 463 29.41 17.19 12.54
N SER A 464 30.51 17.76 13.04
CA SER A 464 31.09 17.41 14.34
C SER A 464 30.19 17.69 15.56
N LYS A 465 29.09 18.45 15.41
CA LYS A 465 28.17 18.76 16.52
C LYS A 465 26.98 17.81 16.59
N THR A 466 26.54 17.30 15.44
CA THR A 466 25.31 16.52 15.29
C THR A 466 25.57 15.06 14.96
N PHE A 467 26.79 14.73 14.52
CA PHE A 467 27.24 13.37 14.32
C PHE A 467 27.59 12.71 15.65
N GLN A 468 26.98 11.56 15.92
CA GLN A 468 27.20 10.73 17.11
C GLN A 468 27.50 9.27 16.73
N GLY A 469 27.84 9.03 15.46
CA GLY A 469 28.10 7.70 14.91
C GLY A 469 29.57 7.29 14.93
N GLU A 470 29.87 6.27 14.13
CA GLU A 470 31.22 5.75 13.94
C GLU A 470 31.72 6.05 12.53
N LEU A 471 32.99 6.44 12.41
CA LEU A 471 33.60 6.82 11.13
C LEU A 471 34.91 6.04 10.92
N TYR A 472 34.97 5.24 9.86
CA TYR A 472 36.12 4.39 9.53
C TYR A 472 36.54 4.56 8.07
N ASP A 473 37.84 4.76 7.82
CA ASP A 473 38.42 4.88 6.46
C ASP A 473 37.56 5.71 5.49
N SER A 474 37.11 6.86 5.98
CA SER A 474 36.18 7.75 5.30
C SER A 474 36.69 9.17 5.45
N GLY A 475 36.44 10.03 4.46
CA GLY A 475 36.90 11.41 4.56
C GLY A 475 36.56 12.29 3.37
N ARG A 476 36.83 13.59 3.53
CA ARG A 476 36.84 14.53 2.43
C ARG A 476 38.09 14.30 1.58
N ILE A 477 37.95 14.34 0.27
CA ILE A 477 39.05 14.15 -0.70
C ILE A 477 39.02 15.21 -1.79
N GLU A 478 40.15 15.41 -2.45
CA GLU A 478 40.22 16.25 -3.66
C GLU A 478 39.99 15.41 -4.91
N ASN A 479 39.58 16.06 -6.01
CA ASN A 479 39.34 15.38 -7.29
C ASN A 479 40.55 14.57 -7.81
N ALA A 480 41.77 15.00 -7.47
CA ALA A 480 43.00 14.29 -7.85
C ALA A 480 43.15 12.91 -7.19
N ASP A 481 42.52 12.70 -6.02
CA ASP A 481 42.68 11.50 -5.19
C ASP A 481 41.57 10.45 -5.44
N VAL A 482 40.49 10.83 -6.15
CA VAL A 482 39.31 9.99 -6.39
C VAL A 482 39.70 8.64 -7.01
N ALA A 483 40.55 8.63 -8.04
CA ALA A 483 40.94 7.42 -8.73
C ALA A 483 41.74 6.43 -7.85
N GLU A 484 42.49 6.93 -6.86
CA GLU A 484 43.20 6.08 -5.91
C GLU A 484 42.24 5.46 -4.89
N ARG A 485 41.33 6.28 -4.34
CA ARG A 485 40.35 5.82 -3.35
C ARG A 485 39.33 4.86 -3.94
N LEU A 486 38.89 5.04 -5.19
CA LEU A 486 38.05 4.06 -5.88
C LEU A 486 38.70 2.68 -5.96
N ARG A 487 40.00 2.60 -6.30
CA ARG A 487 40.74 1.31 -6.34
C ARG A 487 40.85 0.65 -4.96
N GLN A 488 41.01 1.45 -3.90
CA GLN A 488 41.05 0.93 -2.53
C GLN A 488 39.69 0.40 -2.10
N ASN A 489 38.60 1.13 -2.39
CA ASN A 489 37.25 0.68 -2.13
C ASN A 489 36.91 -0.60 -2.89
N GLU A 490 37.29 -0.72 -4.17
CA GLU A 490 37.08 -1.94 -4.96
C GLU A 490 37.79 -3.14 -4.32
N THR A 491 39.03 -2.95 -3.84
CA THR A 491 39.77 -4.02 -3.15
C THR A 491 39.09 -4.42 -1.84
N ALA A 492 38.71 -3.44 -1.01
CA ALA A 492 38.05 -3.68 0.27
C ALA A 492 36.65 -4.29 0.11
N TYR A 493 35.89 -3.88 -0.91
CA TYR A 493 34.58 -4.43 -1.23
C TYR A 493 34.66 -5.91 -1.62
N VAL A 494 35.64 -6.28 -2.45
CA VAL A 494 35.89 -7.69 -2.82
C VAL A 494 36.31 -8.53 -1.62
N GLU A 495 37.07 -7.97 -0.67
CA GLU A 495 37.44 -8.68 0.56
C GLU A 495 36.22 -8.91 1.47
N VAL A 496 35.35 -7.92 1.64
CA VAL A 496 34.13 -8.03 2.46
C VAL A 496 33.14 -9.04 1.87
N ILE A 497 32.86 -9.02 0.56
CA ILE A 497 31.93 -9.97 -0.08
C ILE A 497 32.43 -11.41 -0.06
N ARG A 498 33.74 -11.65 0.04
CA ARG A 498 34.27 -13.02 0.11
C ARG A 498 34.07 -13.70 1.45
N ASP A 499 33.80 -12.93 2.50
CA ASP A 499 33.64 -13.41 3.87
C ASP A 499 32.15 -13.55 4.29
N ASP A 500 31.21 -13.04 3.49
CA ASP A 500 29.76 -13.33 3.54
C ASP A 500 29.39 -14.49 2.59
#